data_AF-A0A7J3E2R1-F1
#
_entry.id   AF-A0A7J3E2R1-F1
#
_cell.length_a   1.000
_cell.length_b   1.000
_cell.length_c   1.000
_cell.angle_alpha   90.00
_cell.angle_beta   90.00
_cell.angle_gamma   90.00
#
_symmetry.space_group_name_H-M   'P 1'
#
loop_
_entity.id
_entity.type
_entity.pdbx_description
1 polymer ?
#
loop_
_entity_poly.entity_id
_entity_poly.type
_entity_poly.pdbx_seq_one_letter_code
_entity_poly.pdbx_strand_id
1 'polypeptide(L)'
;MLRKIGKYLFGSLFTLSLIFLVSVHSFAQFTEYNNLKQSVIRIITPNIEPKLNYGDVLRICEYQEKVEIYVEEVGNISVACDKIKEAGQEKFLSLFTDAIFDKIYWKEYACDFIRCLSEQPLVIVSRYANSFFKSLEIPSMLSTIILSIIYILLEETNSRRLKGLGYILLVCGIQFFLLYYIKDFFIKQASIAEILNSLFSNMTPYYTLALIFGACLLTAGYISEKAKGLISRK
;
A
#
# COMPACT_ATOMS: atom_id res chain seq x y z
N MET A 1 25.14 -30.20 -11.98
CA MET A 1 23.65 -30.18 -12.02
C MET A 1 23.06 -29.48 -10.80
N LEU A 2 23.45 -29.88 -9.58
CA LEU A 2 22.97 -29.30 -8.30
C LEU A 2 23.00 -27.75 -8.24
N ARG A 3 24.11 -27.13 -8.67
CA ARG A 3 24.27 -25.66 -8.67
C ARG A 3 23.25 -24.94 -9.56
N LYS A 4 22.91 -25.52 -10.73
CA LYS A 4 21.91 -24.92 -11.63
C LYS A 4 20.54 -24.94 -10.98
N ILE A 5 20.15 -26.08 -10.40
CA ILE A 5 18.89 -26.23 -9.66
C ILE A 5 18.81 -25.23 -8.51
N GLY A 6 19.89 -25.12 -7.72
CA GLY A 6 19.98 -24.14 -6.63
C GLY A 6 19.76 -22.71 -7.10
N LYS A 7 20.38 -22.30 -8.22
CA LYS A 7 20.18 -20.95 -8.78
C LYS A 7 18.72 -20.65 -9.13
N TYR A 8 18.03 -21.59 -9.78
CA TYR A 8 16.62 -21.40 -10.13
C TYR A 8 15.74 -21.36 -8.89
N LEU A 9 15.95 -22.27 -7.93
CA LEU A 9 15.19 -22.33 -6.69
C LEU A 9 15.38 -21.09 -5.81
N PHE A 10 16.63 -20.70 -5.53
CA PHE A 10 16.90 -19.52 -4.71
C PHE A 10 16.59 -18.22 -5.46
N GLY A 11 16.72 -18.20 -6.79
CA GLY A 11 16.29 -17.09 -7.62
C GLY A 11 14.78 -16.87 -7.54
N SER A 12 13.96 -17.94 -7.65
CA SER A 12 12.50 -17.81 -7.53
C SER A 12 12.06 -17.43 -6.12
N LEU A 13 12.66 -18.03 -5.08
CA LEU A 13 12.40 -17.66 -3.69
C LEU A 13 12.77 -16.20 -3.41
N PHE A 14 13.91 -15.73 -3.94
CA PHE A 14 14.30 -14.33 -3.81
C PHE A 14 13.29 -13.40 -4.51
N THR A 15 12.86 -13.72 -5.73
CA THR A 15 11.82 -12.96 -6.44
C THR A 15 10.52 -12.88 -5.63
N LEU A 16 10.04 -14.01 -5.11
CA LEU A 16 8.81 -14.04 -4.29
C LEU A 16 8.96 -13.23 -3.01
N SER A 17 10.09 -13.37 -2.31
CA SER A 17 10.37 -12.61 -1.09
C SER A 17 10.43 -11.11 -1.36
N LEU A 18 11.03 -10.70 -2.49
CA LEU A 18 11.10 -9.30 -2.90
C LEU A 18 9.72 -8.74 -3.25
N ILE A 19 8.91 -9.48 -4.00
CA ILE A 19 7.51 -9.09 -4.29
C ILE A 19 6.73 -8.92 -2.98
N PHE A 20 6.86 -9.88 -2.06
CA PHE A 20 6.20 -9.83 -0.77
C PHE A 20 6.64 -8.61 0.06
N LEU A 21 7.95 -8.34 0.13
CA LEU A 21 8.49 -7.16 0.82
C LEU A 21 7.92 -5.86 0.25
N VAL A 22 7.97 -5.68 -1.07
CA VAL A 22 7.46 -4.45 -1.72
C VAL A 22 5.96 -4.29 -1.48
N SER A 23 5.19 -5.39 -1.54
CA SER A 23 3.76 -5.37 -1.22
C SER A 23 3.50 -4.99 0.23
N VAL A 24 4.15 -5.65 1.20
CA VAL A 24 4.00 -5.36 2.63
C VAL A 24 4.37 -3.91 2.94
N HIS A 25 5.50 -3.44 2.43
CA HIS A 25 5.93 -2.04 2.60
C HIS A 25 4.88 -1.07 2.02
N SER A 26 4.36 -1.37 0.83
CA SER A 26 3.35 -0.51 0.21
C SER A 26 2.03 -0.50 1.00
N PHE A 27 1.59 -1.64 1.52
CA PHE A 27 0.40 -1.70 2.39
C PHE A 27 0.64 -0.97 3.72
N ALA A 28 1.83 -1.10 4.31
CA ALA A 28 2.20 -0.34 5.49
C ALA A 28 2.12 1.18 5.23
N GLN A 29 2.68 1.65 4.11
CA GLN A 29 2.62 3.07 3.72
C GLN A 29 1.19 3.53 3.42
N PHE A 30 0.41 2.73 2.68
CA PHE A 30 -0.98 3.06 2.34
C PHE A 30 -1.87 3.16 3.59
N THR A 31 -1.67 2.29 4.57
CA THR A 31 -2.46 2.26 5.82
C THR A 31 -2.00 3.30 6.85
N GLU A 32 -0.99 4.10 6.56
CA GLU A 32 -0.63 5.20 7.46
C GLU A 32 -1.74 6.25 7.50
N TYR A 33 -2.00 6.79 8.70
CA TYR A 33 -3.09 7.73 8.96
C TYR A 33 -3.24 8.80 7.87
N ASN A 34 -2.16 9.53 7.54
CA ASN A 34 -2.23 10.63 6.58
C ASN A 34 -2.56 10.17 5.15
N ASN A 35 -1.98 9.05 4.71
CA ASN A 35 -2.18 8.52 3.37
C ASN A 35 -3.58 7.92 3.22
N LEU A 36 -4.01 7.18 4.24
CA LEU A 36 -5.31 6.52 4.28
C LEU A 36 -6.45 7.53 4.43
N LYS A 37 -6.28 8.56 5.28
CA LYS A 37 -7.28 9.60 5.55
C LYS A 37 -7.74 10.27 4.27
N GLN A 38 -6.82 10.71 3.42
CA GLN A 38 -7.14 11.40 2.18
C GLN A 38 -7.99 10.53 1.24
N SER A 39 -7.71 9.24 1.18
CA SER A 39 -8.41 8.29 0.31
C SER A 39 -9.78 7.95 0.84
N VAL A 40 -9.89 7.73 2.16
CA VAL A 40 -11.16 7.38 2.80
C VAL A 40 -12.12 8.56 2.80
N ILE A 41 -11.65 9.78 3.05
CA ILE A 41 -12.50 10.99 3.00
C ILE A 41 -13.14 11.16 1.63
N ARG A 42 -12.40 10.93 0.54
CA ARG A 42 -12.94 11.03 -0.84
C ARG A 42 -14.11 10.07 -1.09
N ILE A 43 -14.08 8.90 -0.44
CA ILE A 43 -15.13 7.87 -0.57
C ILE A 43 -16.32 8.15 0.35
N ILE A 44 -16.05 8.63 1.56
CA ILE A 44 -17.09 8.86 2.56
C ILE A 44 -17.88 10.14 2.23
N THR A 45 -17.21 11.20 1.78
CA THR A 45 -17.84 12.52 1.56
C THR A 45 -19.10 12.45 0.66
N PRO A 46 -19.07 11.81 -0.53
CA PRO A 46 -20.23 11.73 -1.42
C PRO A 46 -21.43 10.98 -0.81
N ASN A 47 -21.19 10.08 0.15
CA ASN A 47 -22.24 9.31 0.82
C ASN A 47 -22.89 10.05 2.00
N ILE A 48 -22.23 11.10 2.49
CA ILE A 48 -22.68 11.91 3.64
C ILE A 48 -23.29 13.23 3.20
N GLU A 49 -22.72 13.86 2.18
CA GLU A 49 -23.19 15.13 1.62
C GLU A 49 -24.71 15.19 1.38
N PRO A 50 -25.38 14.18 0.78
CA PRO A 50 -26.83 14.23 0.61
C PRO A 50 -27.65 14.08 1.90
N LYS A 51 -27.03 13.65 3.01
CA LYS A 51 -27.69 13.40 4.31
C LYS A 51 -27.56 14.56 5.28
N LEU A 52 -26.63 15.49 5.04
CA LEU A 52 -26.35 16.61 5.95
C LEU A 52 -26.45 17.95 5.23
N ASN A 53 -27.47 18.73 5.59
CA ASN A 53 -27.61 20.11 5.14
C ASN A 53 -27.02 21.06 6.21
N TYR A 54 -26.13 21.96 5.79
CA TYR A 54 -25.50 22.93 6.69
C TYR A 54 -26.51 23.76 7.49
N GLY A 55 -27.61 24.19 6.86
CA GLY A 55 -28.64 24.99 7.53
C GLY A 55 -29.36 24.21 8.63
N ASP A 56 -29.63 22.93 8.41
CA ASP A 56 -30.26 22.07 9.42
C ASP A 56 -29.30 21.78 10.58
N VAL A 57 -28.01 21.56 10.27
CA VAL A 57 -26.95 21.38 11.27
C VAL A 57 -26.79 22.64 12.13
N LEU A 58 -26.83 23.84 11.54
CA LEU A 58 -26.76 25.09 12.28
C LEU A 58 -27.96 25.27 13.22
N ARG A 59 -29.17 24.90 12.80
CA ARG A 59 -30.36 24.93 13.66
C ARG A 59 -30.21 24.02 14.87
N ILE A 60 -29.64 22.82 14.70
CA ILE A 60 -29.35 21.92 15.83
C ILE A 60 -28.35 22.60 16.78
N CYS A 61 -27.35 23.30 16.24
CA CYS A 61 -26.34 24.05 17.00
C CYS A 61 -26.81 25.32 17.71
N GLU A 62 -28.08 25.70 17.58
CA GLU A 62 -28.70 26.75 18.41
C GLU A 62 -29.14 26.19 19.76
N TYR A 63 -29.47 24.89 19.82
CA TYR A 63 -30.04 24.24 21.01
C TYR A 63 -29.09 23.21 21.64
N GLN A 64 -28.02 22.83 20.95
CA GLN A 64 -27.07 21.80 21.40
C GLN A 64 -25.62 22.28 21.24
N GLU A 65 -24.74 21.80 22.11
CA GLU A 65 -23.29 22.07 22.05
C GLU A 65 -22.57 21.22 20.99
N LYS A 66 -23.20 20.11 20.58
CA LYS A 66 -22.64 19.14 19.64
C LYS A 66 -23.73 18.52 18.79
N VAL A 67 -23.40 18.21 17.54
CA VAL A 67 -24.27 17.48 16.62
C VAL A 67 -23.86 16.02 16.62
N GLU A 68 -24.81 15.13 16.85
CA GLU A 68 -24.61 13.69 16.84
C GLU A 68 -25.27 13.06 15.62
N ILE A 69 -24.50 12.26 14.87
CA ILE A 69 -25.01 11.48 13.75
C ILE A 69 -24.70 10.00 13.98
N TYR A 70 -25.64 9.13 13.64
CA TYR A 70 -25.40 7.69 13.62
C TYR A 70 -24.97 7.26 12.22
N VAL A 71 -23.80 6.66 12.13
CA VAL A 71 -23.30 6.06 10.89
C VAL A 71 -23.28 4.55 11.09
N GLU A 72 -23.93 3.82 10.20
CA GLU A 72 -23.94 2.35 10.22
C GLU A 72 -22.49 1.81 10.25
N GLU A 73 -22.25 0.75 11.03
CA GLU A 73 -20.91 0.14 11.27
C GLU A 73 -19.91 0.97 12.09
N VAL A 74 -20.08 2.29 12.17
CA VAL A 74 -19.19 3.22 12.90
C VAL A 74 -19.78 3.68 14.24
N GLY A 75 -21.11 3.76 14.34
CA GLY A 75 -21.86 4.23 15.50
C GLY A 75 -21.98 5.74 15.59
N ASN A 76 -22.23 6.27 16.81
CA ASN A 76 -22.44 7.70 17.03
C ASN A 76 -21.16 8.52 16.80
N ILE A 77 -21.25 9.53 15.95
CA ILE A 77 -20.22 10.53 15.69
C ILE A 77 -20.69 11.83 16.26
N SER A 78 -19.84 12.51 17.03
CA SER A 78 -20.17 13.77 17.66
C SER A 78 -19.19 14.84 17.21
N VAL A 79 -19.70 15.97 16.72
CA VAL A 79 -18.93 17.13 16.29
C VAL A 79 -19.41 18.36 17.06
N ALA A 80 -18.48 19.09 17.67
CA ALA A 80 -18.79 20.30 18.43
C ALA A 80 -19.32 21.42 17.51
N CYS A 81 -20.37 22.11 17.95
CA CYS A 81 -21.03 23.15 17.17
C CYS A 81 -20.17 24.38 16.93
N ASP A 82 -19.26 24.70 17.85
CA ASP A 82 -18.32 25.82 17.67
C ASP A 82 -17.40 25.58 16.47
N LYS A 83 -16.88 24.34 16.34
CA LYS A 83 -16.05 23.95 15.18
C LYS A 83 -16.82 24.03 13.87
N ILE A 84 -18.11 23.66 13.88
CA ILE A 84 -18.98 23.72 12.69
C ILE A 84 -19.18 25.17 12.26
N LYS A 85 -19.47 26.07 13.22
CA LYS A 85 -19.65 27.50 12.97
C LYS A 85 -18.37 28.15 12.44
N GLU A 86 -17.21 27.79 12.99
CA GLU A 86 -15.90 28.27 12.54
C GLU A 86 -15.52 27.76 11.14
N ALA A 87 -15.82 26.50 10.82
CA ALA A 87 -15.48 25.91 9.53
C ALA A 87 -16.31 26.49 8.36
N GLY A 88 -17.57 26.85 8.64
CA GLY A 88 -18.50 27.38 7.64
C GLY A 88 -19.05 26.32 6.68
N GLN A 89 -19.90 26.76 5.75
CA GLN A 89 -20.66 25.88 4.84
C GLN A 89 -19.77 25.02 3.93
N GLU A 90 -18.59 25.50 3.53
CA GLU A 90 -17.73 24.75 2.61
C GLU A 90 -16.96 23.62 3.30
N LYS A 91 -16.68 23.74 4.61
CA LYS A 91 -15.79 22.82 5.34
C LYS A 91 -16.46 22.04 6.46
N PHE A 92 -17.74 22.29 6.78
CA PHE A 92 -18.38 21.54 7.85
C PHE A 92 -18.45 20.03 7.55
N LEU A 93 -18.63 19.63 6.29
CA LEU A 93 -18.64 18.22 5.89
C LEU A 93 -17.31 17.54 6.19
N SER A 94 -16.18 18.24 6.02
CA SER A 94 -14.87 17.66 6.33
C SER A 94 -14.70 17.37 7.81
N LEU A 95 -15.38 18.11 8.70
CA LEU A 95 -15.36 17.80 10.14
C LEU A 95 -16.03 16.47 10.45
N PHE A 96 -17.15 16.17 9.80
CA PHE A 96 -17.87 14.91 9.98
C PHE A 96 -17.10 13.74 9.37
N THR A 97 -16.57 13.90 8.15
CA THR A 97 -15.80 12.84 7.49
C THR A 97 -14.48 12.56 8.21
N ASP A 98 -13.82 13.59 8.74
CA ASP A 98 -12.65 13.44 9.62
C ASP A 98 -12.99 12.68 10.90
N ALA A 99 -14.07 13.06 11.59
CA ALA A 99 -14.48 12.39 12.82
C ALA A 99 -14.87 10.91 12.59
N ILE A 100 -15.50 10.61 11.45
CA ILE A 100 -15.81 9.23 11.04
C ILE A 100 -14.52 8.45 10.78
N PHE A 101 -13.61 9.03 10.00
CA PHE A 101 -12.33 8.39 9.70
C PHE A 101 -11.54 8.12 10.98
N ASP A 102 -11.44 9.09 11.89
CA ASP A 102 -10.75 8.93 13.16
C ASP A 102 -11.34 7.79 13.98
N LYS A 103 -12.67 7.72 14.05
CA LYS A 103 -13.33 6.65 14.80
C LYS A 103 -13.08 5.26 14.20
N ILE A 104 -13.04 5.14 12.87
CA ILE A 104 -12.69 3.88 12.19
C ILE A 104 -11.21 3.55 12.43
N TYR A 105 -10.32 4.54 12.24
CA TYR A 105 -8.88 4.32 12.25
C TYR A 105 -8.37 3.90 13.62
N TRP A 106 -8.88 4.53 14.69
CA TRP A 106 -8.48 4.27 16.07
C TRP A 106 -9.32 3.19 16.76
N LYS A 107 -10.24 2.53 16.03
CA LYS A 107 -11.03 1.43 16.59
C LYS A 107 -10.12 0.30 17.07
N GLU A 108 -10.34 -0.16 18.30
CA GLU A 108 -9.67 -1.32 18.85
C GLU A 108 -10.40 -2.60 18.45
N TYR A 109 -9.64 -3.63 18.11
CA TYR A 109 -10.16 -4.93 17.69
C TYR A 109 -9.65 -6.01 18.65
N ALA A 110 -10.56 -6.84 19.15
CA ALA A 110 -10.24 -7.93 20.08
C ALA A 110 -9.83 -9.25 19.38
N CYS A 111 -9.78 -9.25 18.05
CA CYS A 111 -9.43 -10.40 17.22
C CYS A 111 -8.05 -10.25 16.59
N ASP A 112 -7.47 -11.37 16.14
CA ASP A 112 -6.29 -11.34 15.29
C ASP A 112 -6.64 -10.74 13.92
N PHE A 113 -5.69 -10.04 13.29
CA PHE A 113 -5.91 -9.33 12.02
C PHE A 113 -6.61 -10.16 10.94
N ILE A 114 -6.17 -11.41 10.71
CA ILE A 114 -6.78 -12.27 9.69
C ILE A 114 -8.22 -12.65 10.04
N ARG A 115 -8.49 -12.92 11.33
CA ARG A 115 -9.85 -13.21 11.80
C ARG A 115 -10.73 -11.97 11.69
N CYS A 116 -10.24 -10.81 12.16
CA CYS A 116 -10.94 -9.55 12.03
C CYS A 116 -11.23 -9.19 10.57
N LEU A 117 -10.31 -9.47 9.65
CA LEU A 117 -10.50 -9.15 8.24
C LEU A 117 -11.65 -9.96 7.62
N SER A 118 -11.86 -11.19 8.09
CA SER A 118 -12.98 -12.02 7.63
C SER A 118 -14.33 -11.59 8.19
N GLU A 119 -14.36 -11.04 9.41
CA GLU A 119 -15.59 -10.63 10.08
C GLU A 119 -15.95 -9.15 9.82
N GLN A 120 -14.94 -8.29 9.73
CA GLN A 120 -15.05 -6.84 9.65
C GLN A 120 -14.00 -6.28 8.67
N PRO A 121 -14.32 -6.20 7.36
CA PRO A 121 -13.36 -5.78 6.34
C PRO A 121 -12.82 -4.35 6.56
N LEU A 122 -13.57 -3.50 7.29
CA LEU A 122 -13.13 -2.16 7.71
C LEU A 122 -11.85 -2.17 8.56
N VAL A 123 -11.44 -3.32 9.12
CA VAL A 123 -10.15 -3.44 9.83
C VAL A 123 -8.97 -3.05 8.96
N ILE A 124 -9.06 -3.18 7.62
CA ILE A 124 -7.99 -2.76 6.71
C ILE A 124 -7.75 -1.25 6.74
N VAL A 125 -8.76 -0.48 7.13
CA VAL A 125 -8.76 0.99 7.24
C VAL A 125 -8.45 1.42 8.68
N SER A 126 -7.58 0.70 9.38
CA SER A 126 -7.29 0.96 10.79
C SER A 126 -5.80 1.03 11.11
N ARG A 127 -5.49 1.63 12.26
CA ARG A 127 -4.16 1.54 12.87
C ARG A 127 -3.72 0.10 13.09
N TYR A 128 -4.66 -0.79 13.37
CA TYR A 128 -4.38 -2.21 13.59
C TYR A 128 -3.81 -2.87 12.33
N ALA A 129 -4.38 -2.57 11.14
CA ALA A 129 -3.81 -2.99 9.86
C ALA A 129 -2.41 -2.41 9.64
N ASN A 130 -2.21 -1.12 9.92
CA ASN A 130 -0.89 -0.48 9.79
C ASN A 130 0.16 -1.17 10.66
N SER A 131 -0.18 -1.44 11.92
CA SER A 131 0.71 -2.15 12.86
C SER A 131 1.01 -3.56 12.37
N PHE A 132 0.02 -4.28 11.84
CA PHE A 132 0.22 -5.62 11.28
C PHE A 132 1.22 -5.59 10.11
N PHE A 133 1.03 -4.72 9.11
CA PHE A 133 1.95 -4.64 7.97
C PHE A 133 3.36 -4.16 8.39
N LYS A 134 3.47 -3.19 9.29
CA LYS A 134 4.77 -2.75 9.85
C LYS A 134 5.49 -3.88 10.58
N SER A 135 4.77 -4.75 11.28
CA SER A 135 5.38 -5.92 11.96
C SER A 135 5.96 -6.94 10.98
N LEU A 136 5.43 -7.04 9.75
CA LEU A 136 5.89 -7.94 8.71
C LEU A 136 7.05 -7.37 7.88
N GLU A 137 7.29 -6.06 7.95
CA GLU A 137 8.28 -5.37 7.13
C GLU A 137 9.72 -5.80 7.47
N ILE A 138 10.09 -5.81 8.75
CA ILE A 138 11.43 -6.24 9.19
C ILE A 138 11.74 -7.70 8.80
N PRO A 139 10.90 -8.70 9.13
CA PRO A 139 11.20 -10.09 8.78
C PRO A 139 11.23 -10.32 7.26
N SER A 140 10.36 -9.67 6.49
CA SER A 140 10.38 -9.77 5.02
C SER A 140 11.63 -9.13 4.42
N MET A 141 12.12 -8.03 4.99
CA MET A 141 13.38 -7.40 4.59
C MET A 141 14.58 -8.32 4.88
N LEU A 142 14.65 -8.89 6.09
CA LEU A 142 15.72 -9.82 6.46
C LEU A 142 15.74 -11.07 5.57
N SER A 143 14.57 -11.67 5.31
CA SER A 143 14.43 -12.79 4.38
C SER A 143 14.96 -12.43 2.99
N THR A 144 14.58 -11.26 2.48
CA THR A 144 15.00 -10.78 1.15
C THR A 144 16.51 -10.55 1.07
N ILE A 145 17.13 -10.00 2.12
CA ILE A 145 18.58 -9.80 2.20
C ILE A 145 19.31 -11.15 2.20
N ILE A 146 18.87 -12.09 3.03
CA ILE A 146 19.50 -13.42 3.14
C ILE A 146 19.41 -14.17 1.80
N LEU A 147 18.23 -14.18 1.17
CA LEU A 147 18.03 -14.82 -0.13
C LEU A 147 18.84 -14.14 -1.24
N SER A 148 18.98 -12.82 -1.22
CA SER A 148 19.83 -12.06 -2.14
C SER A 148 21.31 -12.46 -2.01
N ILE A 149 21.83 -12.56 -0.77
CA ILE A 149 23.22 -13.00 -0.52
C ILE A 149 23.43 -14.43 -1.03
N ILE A 150 22.54 -15.36 -0.70
CA ILE A 150 22.61 -16.76 -1.16
C ILE A 150 22.61 -16.80 -2.70
N TYR A 151 21.71 -16.04 -3.34
CA TYR A 151 21.64 -15.94 -4.80
C TYR A 151 22.96 -15.44 -5.42
N ILE A 152 23.54 -14.38 -4.86
CA ILE A 152 24.82 -13.81 -5.32
C ILE A 152 25.98 -14.81 -5.19
N LEU A 153 26.03 -15.57 -4.09
CA LEU A 153 27.06 -16.58 -3.86
C LEU A 153 26.97 -17.76 -4.83
N LEU A 154 25.75 -18.12 -5.27
CA LEU A 154 25.55 -19.16 -6.27
C LEU A 154 26.05 -18.75 -7.65
N GLU A 155 26.10 -17.45 -7.96
CA GLU A 155 26.60 -16.93 -9.23
C GLU A 155 28.12 -16.79 -9.30
N GLU A 156 28.70 -17.28 -10.39
CA GLU A 156 30.15 -17.42 -10.58
C GLU A 156 30.83 -16.12 -11.02
N THR A 157 30.13 -15.30 -11.81
CA THR A 157 30.72 -14.12 -12.42
C THR A 157 29.93 -12.87 -12.06
N ASN A 158 30.62 -11.76 -11.85
CA ASN A 158 29.98 -10.47 -11.55
C ASN A 158 28.96 -10.05 -12.63
N SER A 159 29.22 -10.35 -13.90
CA SER A 159 28.25 -10.09 -14.96
C SER A 159 26.96 -10.90 -14.77
N ARG A 160 27.05 -12.20 -14.46
CA ARG A 160 25.87 -13.02 -14.20
C ARG A 160 25.12 -12.59 -12.93
N ARG A 161 25.84 -12.18 -11.88
CA ARG A 161 25.24 -11.59 -10.66
C ARG A 161 24.38 -10.37 -11.00
N LEU A 162 24.94 -9.41 -11.74
CA LEU A 162 24.25 -8.18 -12.14
C LEU A 162 23.02 -8.47 -13.01
N LYS A 163 23.17 -9.33 -14.03
CA LYS A 163 22.03 -9.73 -14.88
C LYS A 163 20.94 -10.44 -14.10
N GLY A 164 21.33 -11.33 -13.20
CA GLY A 164 20.43 -12.09 -12.34
C GLY A 164 19.60 -11.21 -11.43
N LEU A 165 20.27 -10.34 -10.66
CA LEU A 165 19.60 -9.34 -9.82
C LEU A 165 18.71 -8.40 -10.66
N GLY A 166 19.21 -7.95 -11.81
CA GLY A 166 18.46 -7.11 -12.74
C GLY A 166 17.18 -7.79 -13.23
N TYR A 167 17.25 -9.07 -13.60
CA TYR A 167 16.08 -9.84 -14.02
C TYR A 167 15.06 -9.98 -12.89
N ILE A 168 15.50 -10.30 -11.67
CA ILE A 168 14.60 -10.44 -10.51
C ILE A 168 13.87 -9.12 -10.19
N LEU A 169 14.60 -8.00 -10.20
CA LEU A 169 14.03 -6.67 -10.01
C LEU A 169 13.05 -6.28 -11.15
N LEU A 170 13.38 -6.61 -12.39
CA LEU A 170 12.49 -6.41 -13.53
C LEU A 170 11.20 -7.22 -13.40
N VAL A 171 11.30 -8.51 -13.05
CA VAL A 171 10.13 -9.36 -12.85
C VAL A 171 9.25 -8.81 -11.72
N CYS A 172 9.87 -8.39 -10.61
CA CYS A 172 9.15 -7.74 -9.51
C CYS A 172 8.42 -6.47 -9.97
N GLY A 173 9.09 -5.60 -10.75
CA GLY A 173 8.50 -4.38 -11.30
C GLY A 173 7.36 -4.66 -12.29
N ILE A 174 7.54 -5.62 -13.21
CA ILE A 174 6.56 -5.98 -14.24
C ILE A 174 5.27 -6.53 -13.62
N GLN A 175 5.38 -7.32 -12.55
CA GLN A 175 4.20 -7.89 -11.87
C GLN A 175 3.20 -6.81 -11.44
N PHE A 176 3.69 -5.62 -11.04
CA PHE A 176 2.82 -4.51 -10.67
C PHE A 176 2.02 -3.94 -11.85
N PHE A 177 2.64 -3.82 -13.02
CA PHE A 177 1.91 -3.41 -14.23
C PHE A 177 0.81 -4.39 -14.58
N LEU A 178 1.05 -5.70 -14.43
CA LEU A 178 0.01 -6.71 -14.61
C LEU A 178 -1.14 -6.51 -13.62
N LEU A 179 -0.85 -6.27 -12.34
CA LEU A 179 -1.88 -5.98 -11.33
C LEU A 179 -2.65 -4.69 -11.66
N TYR A 180 -1.98 -3.66 -12.18
CA TYR A 180 -2.61 -2.41 -12.61
C TYR A 180 -3.59 -2.62 -13.78
N TYR A 181 -3.27 -3.49 -14.74
CA TYR A 181 -4.21 -3.84 -15.82
C TYR A 181 -5.40 -4.67 -15.31
N ILE A 182 -5.16 -5.58 -14.37
CA ILE A 182 -6.21 -6.44 -13.81
C ILE A 182 -7.15 -5.65 -12.90
N LYS A 183 -6.68 -4.56 -12.29
CA LYS A 183 -7.50 -3.66 -11.46
C LYS A 183 -8.75 -3.18 -12.21
N ASP A 184 -8.65 -2.80 -13.48
CA ASP A 184 -9.81 -2.34 -14.26
C ASP A 184 -10.87 -3.44 -14.44
N PHE A 185 -10.50 -4.71 -14.34
CA PHE A 185 -11.43 -5.84 -14.33
C PHE A 185 -12.18 -5.99 -13.00
N PHE A 186 -11.55 -5.65 -11.88
CA PHE A 186 -12.14 -5.73 -10.53
C PHE A 186 -12.95 -4.49 -10.15
N ILE A 187 -12.69 -3.35 -10.78
CA ILE A 187 -13.44 -2.11 -10.55
C ILE A 187 -14.78 -2.18 -11.28
N LYS A 188 -15.76 -2.86 -10.67
CA LYS A 188 -17.18 -2.77 -11.06
C LYS A 188 -18.00 -1.86 -10.15
N GLN A 189 -17.47 -1.55 -8.95
CA GLN A 189 -18.08 -0.62 -7.99
C GLN A 189 -17.23 0.64 -7.87
N ALA A 190 -17.87 1.81 -8.02
CA ALA A 190 -17.22 3.11 -7.98
C ALA A 190 -16.54 3.41 -6.63
N SER A 191 -17.12 2.95 -5.51
CA SER A 191 -16.57 3.16 -4.16
C SER A 191 -15.24 2.42 -3.93
N ILE A 192 -15.13 1.18 -4.41
CA ILE A 192 -13.90 0.38 -4.30
C ILE A 192 -12.83 0.91 -5.26
N ALA A 193 -13.24 1.50 -6.39
CA ALA A 193 -12.34 2.08 -7.38
C ALA A 193 -11.36 3.07 -6.77
N GLU A 194 -11.84 3.99 -5.92
CA GLU A 194 -11.01 5.04 -5.33
C GLU A 194 -9.99 4.49 -4.33
N ILE A 195 -10.38 3.51 -3.49
CA ILE A 195 -9.46 2.83 -2.56
C ILE A 195 -8.34 2.17 -3.37
N LEU A 196 -8.72 1.40 -4.38
CA LEU A 196 -7.76 0.71 -5.24
C LEU A 196 -6.89 1.72 -5.98
N ASN A 197 -7.45 2.79 -6.56
CA ASN A 197 -6.69 3.84 -7.23
C ASN A 197 -5.63 4.43 -6.32
N SER A 198 -5.99 4.76 -5.07
CA SER A 198 -5.04 5.29 -4.10
C SER A 198 -3.98 4.25 -3.71
N LEU A 199 -4.38 3.01 -3.45
CA LEU A 199 -3.47 1.91 -3.14
C LEU A 199 -2.43 1.73 -4.25
N PHE A 200 -2.88 1.63 -5.51
CA PHE A 200 -2.01 1.50 -6.67
C PHE A 200 -1.13 2.73 -6.87
N SER A 201 -1.67 3.95 -6.66
CA SER A 201 -0.88 5.19 -6.73
C SER A 201 0.28 5.17 -5.72
N ASN A 202 0.03 4.72 -4.50
CA ASN A 202 1.06 4.61 -3.45
C ASN A 202 2.08 3.50 -3.73
N MET A 203 1.67 2.40 -4.38
CA MET A 203 2.55 1.30 -4.78
C MET A 203 3.46 1.66 -5.98
N THR A 204 2.92 2.42 -6.94
CA THR A 204 3.58 2.75 -8.21
C THR A 204 5.04 3.20 -8.10
N PRO A 205 5.43 4.15 -7.23
CA PRO A 205 6.81 4.61 -7.17
C PRO A 205 7.80 3.49 -6.81
N TYR A 206 7.45 2.60 -5.88
CA TYR A 206 8.34 1.53 -5.44
C TYR A 206 8.59 0.48 -6.53
N TYR A 207 7.54 0.08 -7.24
CA TYR A 207 7.67 -0.87 -8.36
C TYR A 207 8.35 -0.24 -9.58
N THR A 208 8.13 1.06 -9.82
CA THR A 208 8.82 1.80 -10.88
C THR A 208 10.32 1.89 -10.60
N LEU A 209 10.71 2.18 -9.36
CA LEU A 209 12.10 2.15 -8.93
C LEU A 209 12.72 0.76 -9.13
N ALA A 210 12.03 -0.31 -8.72
CA ALA A 210 12.50 -1.68 -8.94
C ALA A 210 12.73 -1.96 -10.44
N LEU A 211 11.83 -1.51 -11.32
CA LEU A 211 11.97 -1.65 -12.76
C LEU A 211 13.19 -0.90 -13.31
N ILE A 212 13.36 0.38 -12.93
CA ILE A 212 14.49 1.22 -13.35
C ILE A 212 15.82 0.61 -12.89
N PHE A 213 15.93 0.28 -11.60
CA PHE A 213 17.13 -0.36 -11.06
C PHE A 213 17.40 -1.70 -11.72
N GLY A 214 16.35 -2.49 -11.97
CA GLY A 214 16.45 -3.76 -12.70
C GLY A 214 17.03 -3.58 -14.10
N ALA A 215 16.53 -2.61 -14.87
CA ALA A 215 17.03 -2.29 -16.21
C ALA A 215 18.49 -1.80 -16.19
N CYS A 216 18.85 -0.93 -15.26
CA CYS A 216 20.22 -0.44 -15.08
C CYS A 216 21.20 -1.58 -14.73
N LEU A 217 20.83 -2.48 -13.82
CA LEU A 217 21.68 -3.62 -13.45
C LEU A 217 21.84 -4.61 -14.59
N LEU A 218 20.76 -4.88 -15.33
CA LEU A 218 20.78 -5.78 -16.48
C LEU A 218 21.71 -5.25 -17.58
N THR A 219 21.57 -3.98 -17.94
CA THR A 219 22.43 -3.32 -18.94
C THR A 219 23.90 -3.27 -18.51
N ALA A 220 24.18 -2.90 -17.26
CA ALA A 220 25.54 -2.95 -16.69
C ALA A 220 26.12 -4.37 -16.73
N GLY A 221 25.30 -5.38 -16.47
CA GLY A 221 25.67 -6.79 -16.56
C GLY A 221 26.11 -7.20 -17.97
N TYR A 222 25.39 -6.76 -19.01
CA TYR A 222 25.76 -7.01 -20.42
C TYR A 222 27.05 -6.27 -20.83
N ILE A 223 27.20 -5.01 -20.42
CA ILE A 223 28.42 -4.22 -20.71
C ILE A 223 29.65 -4.88 -20.06
N SER A 224 29.53 -5.31 -18.80
CA SER A 224 30.60 -5.98 -18.07
C SER A 224 31.05 -7.29 -18.74
N GLU A 225 30.13 -8.05 -19.33
CA GLU A 225 30.47 -9.26 -20.08
C GLU A 225 31.26 -8.95 -21.35
N LYS A 226 30.78 -7.97 -22.14
CA LYS A 226 31.41 -7.57 -23.39
C LYS A 226 32.83 -7.03 -23.16
N ALA A 227 33.03 -6.23 -22.10
CA ALA A 227 34.33 -5.70 -21.74
C ALA A 227 35.35 -6.80 -21.41
N LYS A 228 34.93 -7.83 -20.66
CA LYS A 228 35.81 -8.98 -20.34
C LYS A 228 36.20 -9.77 -21.59
N GLY A 229 35.28 -9.95 -22.54
CA GLY A 229 35.55 -10.62 -23.82
C GLY A 229 36.54 -9.88 -24.72
N LEU A 230 36.65 -8.55 -24.60
CA LEU A 230 37.64 -7.75 -25.34
C LEU A 230 39.04 -7.86 -24.72
N ILE A 231 39.12 -7.92 -23.39
CA ILE A 231 40.39 -8.05 -22.68
C ILE A 231 41.00 -9.45 -22.89
N SER A 232 40.19 -10.51 -22.90
CA SER A 232 40.70 -11.88 -23.11
C SER A 232 41.18 -12.20 -24.52
N ARG A 233 40.99 -11.29 -25.49
CA ARG A 233 41.44 -11.43 -26.88
C ARG A 233 42.74 -10.69 -27.17
N LYS A 234 43.22 -9.88 -26.23
CA LYS A 234 44.55 -9.26 -26.26
C LYS A 234 45.52 -10.12 -25.47
#